data_AF-A0A7L2ZBE5-F1
#
_entry.id   AF-A0A7L2ZBE5-F1
#
_cell.length_a   1.000
_cell.length_b   1.000
_cell.length_c   1.000
_cell.angle_alpha   90.00
_cell.angle_beta   90.00
_cell.angle_gamma   90.00
#
_symmetry.space_group_name_H-M   'P 1'
#
loop_
_entity.id
_entity.type
_entity.pdbx_description
1 polymer ?
#
loop_
_entity_poly.entity_id
_entity_poly.type
_entity_poly.pdbx_seq_one_letter_code
_entity_poly.pdbx_strand_id
1 'polypeptide(L)'
;ISHSTYIKMWADTQKELDTMLQRERDEFLQPQEDLEDVMKMLATAYVQYLEIFRKLEETYDHLIHQQKRAAVRQVLDGVMGRILEIKKEMVTLESCECHSMAGILMELQRVPEDIEIPIPKYFIKENLGVLQYREKFLHEILLNAGLLEQEPVTAMTLEEGIRVIQVAERARQGRARAAFMKKIYLEEKRQSKKQEQGTGKNPDDAATCIQKVWRGYRQRKRTERLREEEMIFLGMVSGAGPQNLPHSSLPPDLEAVSTLKKANILQGEVQERKDYSFRHELRRTEGPHIKETFQEEITQCFLECRHITGRFPDYPPEKTGGSKAIIVEKHPEEVLEELAAKKAEAEKQEQEKKGKEEKEAAPEKKPAKVGKPVVDERWKMPPSNFLSMLEEGSSQYQVYWENRDNKADFLQDHDPELIKEGEREEVEEELRVQQVDEVMQEKLLRVKQALDGETGPQNKAGKEKGEKKKKRHRKTRRGGHENLMMSLACRTIDSLYQELAEEGLIIQVKNVNLSDYIGYYDCLGSMLRETGAQPMPSIPEVRQLVALYGILPLGSQTVHENAPLVKSLLLAGPAGVGKKMLVHAICTEAGANLFSLTPSSTGKYLGKEGLIMMLHMILKV
;
A
#
# COMPACT_ATOMS: atom_id res chain seq x y z
N ILE A 1 -18.43 2.74 -18.11
CA ILE A 1 -17.39 3.56 -18.78
C ILE A 1 -16.14 3.72 -17.90
N SER A 2 -16.23 3.99 -16.59
CA SER A 2 -15.04 4.22 -15.73
C SER A 2 -14.12 2.99 -15.53
N HIS A 3 -14.66 1.78 -15.33
CA HIS A 3 -13.84 0.59 -14.97
C HIS A 3 -12.87 0.14 -16.07
N SER A 4 -13.32 0.10 -17.32
CA SER A 4 -12.45 -0.30 -18.43
C SER A 4 -11.27 0.65 -18.62
N THR A 5 -11.41 1.91 -18.21
CA THR A 5 -10.33 2.90 -18.28
C THR A 5 -9.23 2.56 -17.27
N TYR A 6 -9.59 2.26 -16.01
CA TYR A 6 -8.60 1.94 -14.98
C TYR A 6 -7.95 0.57 -15.17
N ILE A 7 -8.65 -0.42 -15.72
CA ILE A 7 -8.00 -1.68 -16.14
C ILE A 7 -7.00 -1.43 -17.26
N LYS A 8 -7.34 -0.61 -18.25
CA LYS A 8 -6.42 -0.27 -19.33
C LYS A 8 -5.21 0.49 -18.80
N MET A 9 -5.46 1.47 -17.91
CA MET A 9 -4.39 2.19 -17.22
C MET A 9 -3.48 1.23 -16.45
N TRP A 10 -4.02 0.24 -15.74
CA TRP A 10 -3.22 -0.80 -15.09
C TRP A 10 -2.37 -1.57 -16.10
N ALA A 11 -2.96 -2.04 -17.20
CA ALA A 11 -2.27 -2.81 -18.23
C ALA A 11 -1.15 -2.00 -18.91
N ASP A 12 -1.41 -0.73 -19.22
CA ASP A 12 -0.43 0.17 -19.82
C ASP A 12 0.70 0.48 -18.83
N THR A 13 0.36 0.70 -17.55
CA THR A 13 1.34 0.92 -16.48
C THR A 13 2.20 -0.32 -16.23
N GLN A 14 1.63 -1.52 -16.36
CA GLN A 14 2.39 -2.76 -16.22
C GLN A 14 3.42 -2.92 -17.35
N LYS A 15 3.05 -2.57 -18.59
CA LYS A 15 4.00 -2.55 -19.71
C LYS A 15 5.12 -1.54 -19.49
N GLU A 16 4.79 -0.35 -18.99
CA GLU A 16 5.79 0.66 -18.63
C GLU A 16 6.73 0.13 -17.53
N LEU A 17 6.19 -0.53 -16.51
CA LEU A 17 6.98 -1.15 -15.45
C LEU A 17 7.91 -2.25 -16.02
N ASP A 18 7.42 -3.12 -16.88
CA ASP A 18 8.22 -4.19 -17.50
C ASP A 18 9.36 -3.61 -18.35
N THR A 19 9.09 -2.54 -19.12
CA THR A 19 10.14 -1.83 -19.86
C THR A 19 11.18 -1.20 -18.94
N MET A 20 10.75 -0.69 -17.78
CA MET A 20 11.66 -0.10 -16.80
C MET A 20 12.51 -1.16 -16.09
N LEU A 21 11.91 -2.29 -15.68
CA LEU A 21 12.65 -3.41 -15.09
C LEU A 21 13.69 -3.98 -16.07
N GLN A 22 13.35 -4.07 -17.36
CA GLN A 22 14.30 -4.47 -18.39
C GLN A 22 15.45 -3.46 -18.52
N ARG A 23 15.14 -2.16 -18.53
CA ARG A 23 16.15 -1.09 -18.54
C ARG A 23 17.09 -1.19 -17.33
N GLU A 24 16.58 -1.39 -16.13
CA GLU A 24 17.44 -1.51 -14.94
C GLU A 24 18.38 -2.71 -15.01
N ARG A 25 17.90 -3.85 -15.51
CA ARG A 25 18.75 -5.04 -15.73
C ARG A 25 19.89 -4.74 -16.71
N ASP A 26 19.62 -3.96 -17.75
CA ASP A 26 20.59 -3.67 -18.80
C ASP A 26 21.56 -2.53 -18.40
N GLU A 27 21.07 -1.48 -17.73
CA GLU A 27 21.81 -0.24 -17.44
C GLU A 27 22.47 -0.26 -16.04
N PHE A 28 21.79 -0.72 -14.98
CA PHE A 28 22.27 -0.54 -13.60
C PHE A 28 23.32 -1.59 -13.19
N LEU A 29 23.40 -2.69 -13.93
CA LEU A 29 24.39 -3.74 -13.73
C LEU A 29 25.77 -3.39 -14.33
N GLN A 30 25.84 -2.39 -15.20
CA GLN A 30 27.10 -1.99 -15.83
C GLN A 30 27.87 -0.99 -14.95
N PRO A 31 29.18 -1.22 -14.70
CA PRO A 31 30.00 -0.26 -13.98
C PRO A 31 30.16 1.03 -14.78
N GLN A 32 29.70 2.16 -14.24
CA GLN A 32 29.88 3.48 -14.83
C GLN A 32 31.04 4.25 -14.19
N GLU A 33 31.75 5.02 -15.02
CA GLU A 33 32.87 5.89 -14.61
C GLU A 33 32.42 7.34 -14.40
N ASP A 34 31.49 7.85 -15.22
CA ASP A 34 31.06 9.24 -15.19
C ASP A 34 29.91 9.47 -14.22
N LEU A 35 30.21 10.15 -13.10
CA LEU A 35 29.24 10.45 -12.03
C LEU A 35 28.06 11.31 -12.52
N GLU A 36 28.27 12.21 -13.47
CA GLU A 36 27.20 13.04 -14.04
C GLU A 36 26.19 12.21 -14.84
N ASP A 37 26.67 11.20 -15.57
CA ASP A 37 25.81 10.33 -16.37
C ASP A 37 25.11 9.29 -15.49
N VAL A 38 25.77 8.81 -14.43
CA VAL A 38 25.12 8.04 -13.36
C VAL A 38 23.96 8.85 -12.76
N MET A 39 24.20 10.12 -12.43
CA MET A 39 23.18 10.96 -11.81
C MET A 39 22.00 11.22 -12.75
N LYS A 40 22.24 11.50 -14.04
CA LYS A 40 21.17 11.62 -15.04
C LYS A 40 20.38 10.32 -15.19
N MET A 41 21.06 9.18 -15.21
CA MET A 41 20.42 7.86 -15.29
C MET A 41 19.54 7.59 -14.05
N LEU A 42 20.03 7.83 -12.84
CA LEU A 42 19.25 7.66 -11.61
C LEU A 42 18.07 8.62 -11.55
N ALA A 43 18.27 9.87 -11.95
CA ALA A 43 17.22 10.88 -11.90
C ALA A 43 16.16 10.68 -12.99
N THR A 44 16.51 10.16 -14.16
CA THR A 44 15.54 9.74 -15.18
C THR A 44 14.73 8.54 -14.70
N ALA A 45 15.39 7.52 -14.14
CA ALA A 45 14.73 6.38 -13.51
C ALA A 45 13.78 6.81 -12.37
N TYR A 46 14.20 7.74 -11.52
CA TYR A 46 13.39 8.28 -10.43
C TYR A 46 12.08 8.92 -10.95
N VAL A 47 12.17 9.76 -11.99
CA VAL A 47 10.98 10.39 -12.58
C VAL A 47 10.05 9.35 -13.22
N GLN A 48 10.60 8.35 -13.89
CA GLN A 48 9.82 7.27 -14.50
C GLN A 48 9.09 6.41 -13.46
N TYR A 49 9.77 6.01 -12.38
CA TYR A 49 9.10 5.29 -11.30
C TYR A 49 8.04 6.13 -10.59
N LEU A 50 8.24 7.45 -10.45
CA LEU A 50 7.22 8.35 -9.92
C LEU A 50 5.98 8.46 -10.81
N GLU A 51 6.15 8.34 -12.12
CA GLU A 51 5.03 8.29 -13.06
C GLU A 51 4.25 6.98 -12.91
N ILE A 52 4.96 5.84 -12.89
CA ILE A 52 4.37 4.51 -12.66
C ILE A 52 3.63 4.51 -11.32
N PHE A 53 4.26 5.01 -10.26
CA PHE A 53 3.67 5.09 -8.92
C PHE A 53 2.35 5.87 -8.90
N ARG A 54 2.29 7.01 -9.60
CA ARG A 54 1.06 7.81 -9.75
C ARG A 54 -0.05 7.05 -10.45
N LYS A 55 0.26 6.42 -11.59
CA LYS A 55 -0.73 5.65 -12.35
C LYS A 55 -1.23 4.44 -11.55
N LEU A 56 -0.36 3.78 -10.80
CA LEU A 56 -0.72 2.67 -9.91
C LEU A 56 -1.58 3.13 -8.72
N GLU A 57 -1.29 4.27 -8.11
CA GLU A 57 -2.12 4.85 -7.03
C GLU A 57 -3.52 5.20 -7.53
N GLU A 58 -3.60 5.88 -8.69
CA GLU A 58 -4.88 6.23 -9.30
C GLU A 58 -5.67 4.97 -9.67
N THR A 59 -4.99 3.94 -10.20
CA THR A 59 -5.58 2.64 -10.49
C THR A 59 -6.11 1.97 -9.22
N TYR A 60 -5.30 1.90 -8.16
CA TYR A 60 -5.68 1.29 -6.88
C TYR A 60 -6.93 1.98 -6.29
N ASP A 61 -6.98 3.31 -6.30
CA ASP A 61 -8.06 4.08 -5.68
C ASP A 61 -9.42 3.88 -6.39
N HIS A 62 -9.39 3.58 -7.70
CA HIS A 62 -10.59 3.44 -8.52
C HIS A 62 -10.99 2.00 -8.87
N LEU A 63 -10.11 1.02 -8.65
CA LEU A 63 -10.45 -0.41 -8.76
C LEU A 63 -11.28 -0.83 -7.56
N ILE A 64 -12.44 -1.46 -7.77
CA ILE A 64 -13.31 -1.96 -6.68
C ILE A 64 -13.00 -3.44 -6.37
N HIS A 65 -12.58 -4.19 -7.39
CA HIS A 65 -12.28 -5.62 -7.29
C HIS A 65 -11.10 -5.90 -6.35
N GLN A 66 -11.35 -6.64 -5.26
CA GLN A 66 -10.38 -6.81 -4.17
C GLN A 66 -9.09 -7.54 -4.58
N GLN A 67 -9.15 -8.65 -5.34
CA GLN A 67 -7.94 -9.40 -5.72
C GLN A 67 -7.03 -8.58 -6.65
N LYS A 68 -7.59 -7.87 -7.65
CA LYS A 68 -6.83 -6.94 -8.50
C LYS A 68 -6.23 -5.80 -7.68
N ARG A 69 -7.00 -5.25 -6.73
CA ARG A 69 -6.52 -4.21 -5.82
C ARG A 69 -5.36 -4.72 -4.97
N ALA A 70 -5.40 -5.95 -4.48
CA ALA A 70 -4.30 -6.59 -3.75
C ALA A 70 -3.05 -6.82 -4.64
N ALA A 71 -3.23 -7.25 -5.88
CA ALA A 71 -2.11 -7.38 -6.83
C ALA A 71 -1.46 -6.01 -7.13
N VAL A 72 -2.26 -4.98 -7.39
CA VAL A 72 -1.77 -3.61 -7.56
C VAL A 72 -1.10 -3.10 -6.28
N ARG A 73 -1.63 -3.44 -5.09
CA ARG A 73 -1.08 -3.05 -3.77
C ARG A 73 0.36 -3.52 -3.61
N GLN A 74 0.64 -4.78 -3.95
CA GLN A 74 1.98 -5.38 -3.87
C GLN A 74 2.97 -4.64 -4.78
N VAL A 75 2.60 -4.41 -6.05
CA VAL A 75 3.44 -3.69 -7.00
C VAL A 75 3.66 -2.24 -6.57
N LEU A 76 2.62 -1.58 -6.05
CA LEU A 76 2.68 -0.21 -5.56
C LEU A 76 3.66 -0.06 -4.38
N ASP A 77 3.69 -1.01 -3.45
CA ASP A 77 4.68 -1.07 -2.37
C ASP A 77 6.10 -1.29 -2.91
N GLY A 78 6.26 -2.18 -3.89
CA GLY A 78 7.54 -2.41 -4.56
C GLY A 78 8.09 -1.16 -5.23
N VAL A 79 7.25 -0.43 -5.97
CA VAL A 79 7.65 0.82 -6.65
C VAL A 79 7.98 1.90 -5.61
N MET A 80 7.19 1.99 -4.54
CA MET A 80 7.43 2.91 -3.43
C MET A 80 8.80 2.68 -2.78
N GLY A 81 9.14 1.42 -2.49
CA GLY A 81 10.44 1.05 -1.97
C GLY A 81 11.58 1.36 -2.94
N ARG A 82 11.38 1.09 -4.24
CA ARG A 82 12.38 1.38 -5.28
C ARG A 82 12.67 2.87 -5.42
N ILE A 83 11.65 3.72 -5.34
CA ILE A 83 11.80 5.18 -5.33
C ILE A 83 12.68 5.63 -4.17
N LEU A 84 12.50 5.06 -2.97
CA LEU A 84 13.30 5.39 -1.79
C LEU A 84 14.77 4.95 -1.93
N GLU A 85 15.02 3.78 -2.53
CA GLU A 85 16.37 3.30 -2.83
C GLU A 85 17.09 4.21 -3.84
N ILE A 86 16.45 4.51 -4.96
CA ILE A 86 17.03 5.41 -5.98
C ILE A 86 17.27 6.79 -5.39
N LYS A 87 16.30 7.33 -4.63
CA LYS A 87 16.46 8.62 -3.96
C LYS A 87 17.65 8.63 -3.02
N LYS A 88 17.84 7.56 -2.24
CA LYS A 88 18.99 7.44 -1.35
C LYS A 88 20.29 7.46 -2.14
N GLU A 89 20.39 6.75 -3.25
CA GLU A 89 21.63 6.76 -4.05
C GLU A 89 21.90 8.10 -4.73
N MET A 90 20.85 8.82 -5.16
CA MET A 90 21.04 10.20 -5.62
C MET A 90 21.63 11.09 -4.51
N VAL A 91 21.13 10.95 -3.27
CA VAL A 91 21.64 11.70 -2.11
C VAL A 91 23.07 11.30 -1.75
N THR A 92 23.44 10.02 -1.85
CA THR A 92 24.82 9.58 -1.56
C THR A 92 25.82 10.12 -2.57
N LEU A 93 25.43 10.25 -3.84
CA LEU A 93 26.27 10.80 -4.91
C LEU A 93 26.48 12.32 -4.76
N GLU A 94 25.43 13.11 -4.63
CA GLU A 94 25.53 14.58 -4.55
C GLU A 94 25.75 15.11 -3.13
N SER A 95 25.62 14.28 -2.10
CA SER A 95 25.61 14.68 -0.68
C SER A 95 24.56 15.78 -0.38
N CYS A 96 23.45 15.78 -1.12
CA CYS A 96 22.40 16.79 -1.05
C CYS A 96 21.01 16.15 -1.15
N GLU A 97 20.05 16.56 -0.32
CA GLU A 97 18.68 16.03 -0.37
C GLU A 97 17.86 16.61 -1.54
N CYS A 98 18.19 17.85 -1.93
CA CYS A 98 17.47 18.64 -2.93
C CYS A 98 18.27 18.67 -4.24
N HIS A 99 17.75 18.03 -5.29
CA HIS A 99 18.44 17.83 -6.56
C HIS A 99 17.83 18.73 -7.63
N SER A 100 18.63 19.19 -8.59
CA SER A 100 18.15 20.00 -9.70
C SER A 100 17.56 19.11 -10.80
N MET A 101 16.23 19.01 -10.86
CA MET A 101 15.55 18.15 -11.83
C MET A 101 15.11 18.85 -13.13
N ALA A 102 15.32 20.17 -13.25
CA ALA A 102 14.77 20.98 -14.34
C ALA A 102 15.21 20.51 -15.74
N GLY A 103 16.50 20.18 -15.92
CA GLY A 103 17.03 19.69 -17.20
C GLY A 103 16.41 18.35 -17.61
N ILE A 104 16.29 17.44 -16.66
CA ILE A 104 15.75 16.09 -16.87
C ILE A 104 14.24 16.15 -17.17
N LEU A 105 13.50 16.99 -16.46
CA LEU A 105 12.09 17.23 -16.76
C LEU A 105 11.88 17.79 -18.16
N MET A 106 12.74 18.72 -18.58
CA MET A 106 12.67 19.29 -19.93
C MET A 106 12.95 18.23 -21.00
N GLU A 107 13.96 17.37 -20.79
CA GLU A 107 14.26 16.24 -21.69
C GLU A 107 13.10 15.25 -21.79
N LEU A 108 12.44 14.95 -20.67
CA LEU A 108 11.28 14.05 -20.61
C LEU A 108 9.96 14.73 -20.99
N GLN A 109 9.97 16.02 -21.34
CA GLN A 109 8.78 16.84 -21.64
C GLN A 109 7.73 16.82 -20.51
N ARG A 110 8.19 16.89 -19.27
CA ARG A 110 7.38 16.85 -18.05
C ARG A 110 7.32 18.19 -17.35
N VAL A 111 6.29 18.36 -16.53
CA VAL A 111 6.04 19.58 -15.75
C VAL A 111 6.55 19.37 -14.31
N PRO A 112 7.03 20.39 -13.57
CA PRO A 112 7.51 20.18 -12.19
C PRO A 112 6.49 19.58 -11.22
N GLU A 113 5.19 19.79 -11.44
CA GLU A 113 4.11 19.13 -10.71
C GLU A 113 4.16 17.59 -10.89
N ASP A 114 4.68 17.12 -12.02
CA ASP A 114 4.92 15.70 -12.31
C ASP A 114 6.08 15.10 -11.49
N ILE A 115 6.63 15.80 -10.48
CA ILE A 115 7.55 15.23 -9.49
C ILE A 115 6.90 15.09 -8.10
N GLU A 116 5.75 15.72 -7.88
CA GLU A 116 5.04 15.63 -6.61
C GLU A 116 4.62 14.18 -6.33
N ILE A 117 4.93 13.71 -5.13
CA ILE A 117 4.66 12.34 -4.71
C ILE A 117 3.22 12.28 -4.18
N PRO A 118 2.31 11.51 -4.82
CA PRO A 118 0.99 11.30 -4.26
C PRO A 118 1.11 10.48 -2.98
N ILE A 119 0.32 10.83 -1.97
CA ILE A 119 0.24 10.01 -0.76
C ILE A 119 -0.79 8.91 -1.01
N PRO A 120 -0.41 7.62 -0.91
CA PRO A 120 -1.36 6.55 -1.12
C PRO A 120 -2.51 6.58 -0.12
N LYS A 121 -3.74 6.68 -0.61
CA LYS A 121 -4.94 6.81 0.24
C LYS A 121 -5.24 5.57 1.07
N TYR A 122 -4.71 4.41 0.68
CA TYR A 122 -4.92 3.16 1.42
C TYR A 122 -4.32 3.20 2.83
N PHE A 123 -3.28 4.03 3.08
CA PHE A 123 -2.69 4.22 4.41
C PHE A 123 -3.76 4.50 5.48
N ILE A 124 -4.75 5.32 5.11
CA ILE A 124 -5.85 5.70 5.97
C ILE A 124 -7.08 4.84 5.72
N LYS A 125 -7.41 4.53 4.47
CA LYS A 125 -8.66 3.81 4.14
C LYS A 125 -8.72 2.40 4.76
N GLU A 126 -7.64 1.62 4.66
CA GLU A 126 -7.61 0.25 5.18
C GLU A 126 -7.76 0.21 6.72
N ASN A 127 -7.24 1.22 7.41
CA ASN A 127 -7.22 1.31 8.88
C ASN A 127 -8.25 2.30 9.45
N LEU A 128 -9.18 2.83 8.64
CA LEU A 128 -10.01 3.97 9.00
C LEU A 128 -10.83 3.72 10.27
N GLY A 129 -11.40 2.52 10.42
CA GLY A 129 -12.17 2.16 11.61
C GLY A 129 -11.33 2.19 12.89
N VAL A 130 -10.10 1.69 12.83
CA VAL A 130 -9.15 1.69 13.95
C VAL A 130 -8.72 3.12 14.28
N LEU A 131 -8.42 3.94 13.26
CA LEU A 131 -8.02 5.34 13.44
C LEU A 131 -9.14 6.17 14.08
N GLN A 132 -10.39 6.02 13.61
CA GLN A 132 -11.54 6.69 14.20
C GLN A 132 -11.82 6.25 15.64
N TYR A 133 -11.65 4.96 15.94
CA TYR A 133 -11.77 4.45 17.30
C TYR A 133 -10.71 5.08 18.21
N ARG A 134 -9.44 5.10 17.77
CA ARG A 134 -8.33 5.71 18.51
C ARG A 134 -8.55 7.21 18.74
N GLU A 135 -9.00 7.94 17.73
CA GLU A 135 -9.28 9.37 17.84
C GLU A 135 -10.39 9.64 18.87
N LYS A 136 -11.49 8.88 18.82
CA LYS A 136 -12.58 8.97 19.81
C LYS A 136 -12.10 8.63 21.21
N PHE A 137 -11.31 7.57 21.35
CA PHE A 137 -10.75 7.14 22.63
C PHE A 137 -9.84 8.21 23.25
N LEU A 138 -8.93 8.79 22.45
CA LEU A 138 -8.09 9.90 22.90
C LEU A 138 -8.93 11.12 23.30
N HIS A 139 -9.94 11.46 22.51
CA HIS A 139 -10.85 12.57 22.81
C HIS A 139 -11.59 12.34 24.13
N GLU A 140 -12.05 11.11 24.41
CA GLU A 140 -12.72 10.76 25.66
C GLU A 140 -11.77 10.88 26.87
N ILE A 141 -10.53 10.40 26.75
CA ILE A 141 -9.51 10.54 27.81
C ILE A 141 -9.25 12.01 28.12
N LEU A 142 -9.03 12.83 27.10
CA LEU A 142 -8.72 14.25 27.29
C LEU A 142 -9.91 15.04 27.89
N LEU A 143 -11.15 14.66 27.54
CA LEU A 143 -12.36 15.19 28.15
C LEU A 143 -12.45 14.81 29.65
N ASN A 144 -12.24 13.53 29.97
CA ASN A 144 -12.29 13.04 31.35
C ASN A 144 -11.20 13.65 32.23
N ALA A 145 -10.03 13.92 31.65
CA ALA A 145 -8.91 14.61 32.31
C ALA A 145 -9.14 16.13 32.49
N GLY A 146 -10.21 16.69 31.89
CA GLY A 146 -10.50 18.14 31.93
C GLY A 146 -9.52 18.98 31.12
N LEU A 147 -8.75 18.37 30.21
CA LEU A 147 -7.77 19.06 29.34
C LEU A 147 -8.41 19.62 28.06
N LEU A 148 -9.61 19.15 27.72
CA LEU A 148 -10.44 19.65 26.63
C LEU A 148 -11.69 20.28 27.23
N GLU A 149 -11.85 21.59 27.04
CA GLU A 149 -13.12 22.25 27.29
C GLU A 149 -14.08 21.82 26.17
N GLN A 150 -15.21 21.18 26.53
CA GLN A 150 -16.32 21.12 25.58
C GLN A 150 -16.75 22.57 25.38
N GLU A 151 -16.43 23.17 24.23
CA GLU A 151 -17.26 24.26 23.75
C GLU A 151 -18.66 23.66 23.67
N PRO A 152 -19.63 24.11 24.50
CA PRO A 152 -20.97 23.62 24.35
C PRO A 152 -21.38 24.06 22.95
N VAL A 153 -21.43 23.12 22.02
CA VAL A 153 -22.15 23.32 20.77
C VAL A 153 -23.60 23.40 21.20
N THR A 154 -24.00 24.59 21.64
CA THR A 154 -25.39 24.93 21.83
C THR A 154 -26.00 24.74 20.46
N ALA A 155 -26.67 23.59 20.29
CA ALA A 155 -27.46 23.33 19.11
C ALA A 155 -28.31 24.57 18.87
N MET A 156 -28.18 25.17 17.69
CA MET A 156 -28.89 26.41 17.39
C MET A 156 -30.35 26.22 17.75
N THR A 157 -30.92 27.16 18.50
CA THR A 157 -32.34 27.06 18.81
C THR A 157 -33.14 27.14 17.51
N LEU A 158 -34.32 26.53 17.48
CA LEU A 158 -35.18 26.56 16.30
C LEU A 158 -35.47 28.00 15.85
N GLU A 159 -35.56 28.93 16.79
CA GLU A 159 -35.72 30.36 16.51
C GLU A 159 -34.49 31.00 15.86
N GLU A 160 -33.29 30.69 16.34
CA GLU A 160 -32.03 31.15 15.73
C GLU A 160 -31.87 30.58 14.32
N GLY A 161 -32.19 29.29 14.13
CA GLY A 161 -32.22 28.64 12.81
C GLY A 161 -33.17 29.35 11.85
N ILE A 162 -34.42 29.61 12.28
CA ILE A 162 -35.39 30.37 11.49
C ILE A 162 -34.87 31.77 11.17
N ARG A 163 -34.28 32.49 12.13
CA ARG A 163 -33.72 33.84 11.91
C ARG A 163 -32.61 33.83 10.88
N VAL A 164 -31.68 32.88 10.96
CA VAL A 164 -30.57 32.74 9.99
C VAL A 164 -31.12 32.48 8.59
N ILE A 165 -32.06 31.54 8.45
CA ILE A 165 -32.70 31.24 7.16
C ILE A 165 -33.43 32.48 6.61
N GLN A 166 -34.19 33.19 7.45
CA GLN A 166 -34.90 34.39 7.04
C GLN A 166 -33.95 35.54 6.64
N VAL A 167 -32.83 35.71 7.35
CA VAL A 167 -31.80 36.70 7.00
C VAL A 167 -31.14 36.34 5.67
N ALA A 168 -30.80 35.07 5.46
CA ALA A 168 -30.22 34.59 4.22
C ALA A 168 -31.18 34.76 3.03
N GLU A 169 -32.46 34.42 3.21
CA GLU A 169 -33.49 34.59 2.17
C GLU A 169 -33.77 36.08 1.91
N ARG A 170 -33.82 36.93 2.93
CA ARG A 170 -33.93 38.38 2.77
C ARG A 170 -32.73 38.95 2.00
N ALA A 171 -31.52 38.48 2.29
CA ALA A 171 -30.32 38.88 1.55
C ALA A 171 -30.34 38.41 0.10
N ARG A 172 -30.80 37.17 -0.17
CA ARG A 172 -31.01 36.65 -1.53
C ARG A 172 -32.01 37.50 -2.31
N GLN A 173 -33.18 37.79 -1.72
CA GLN A 173 -34.19 38.65 -2.33
C GLN A 173 -33.67 40.07 -2.55
N GLY A 174 -32.91 40.63 -1.60
CA GLY A 174 -32.26 41.93 -1.75
C GLY A 174 -31.30 41.96 -2.94
N ARG A 175 -30.44 40.95 -3.09
CA ARG A 175 -29.54 40.81 -4.25
C ARG A 175 -30.31 40.70 -5.56
N ALA A 176 -31.40 39.91 -5.60
CA ALA A 176 -32.24 39.76 -6.78
C ALA A 176 -32.92 41.08 -7.18
N ARG A 177 -33.51 41.81 -6.21
CA ARG A 177 -34.12 43.12 -6.43
C ARG A 177 -33.10 44.16 -6.89
N ALA A 178 -31.93 44.20 -6.26
CA ALA A 178 -30.85 45.11 -6.67
C ALA A 178 -30.37 44.83 -8.10
N ALA A 179 -30.23 43.55 -8.47
CA ALA A 179 -29.90 43.17 -9.83
C ALA A 179 -30.99 43.60 -10.84
N PHE A 180 -32.27 43.47 -10.48
CA PHE A 180 -33.39 43.92 -11.30
C PHE A 180 -33.44 45.45 -11.45
N MET A 181 -33.35 46.21 -10.35
CA MET A 181 -33.30 47.67 -10.38
C MET A 181 -32.11 48.21 -11.17
N LYS A 182 -30.95 47.54 -11.07
CA LYS A 182 -29.77 47.87 -11.88
C LYS A 182 -30.04 47.74 -13.38
N LYS A 183 -30.83 46.74 -13.82
CA LYS A 183 -31.22 46.60 -15.23
C LYS A 183 -32.11 47.76 -15.68
N ILE A 184 -33.11 48.12 -14.87
CA ILE A 184 -34.01 49.26 -15.15
C ILE A 184 -33.19 50.55 -15.29
N TYR A 185 -32.33 50.86 -14.31
CA TYR A 185 -31.51 52.06 -14.34
C TYR A 185 -30.61 52.13 -15.58
N LEU A 186 -30.02 51.00 -16.00
CA LEU A 186 -29.21 50.94 -17.22
C LEU A 186 -30.05 51.16 -18.49
N GLU A 187 -31.28 50.70 -18.53
CA GLU A 187 -32.22 50.96 -19.62
C GLU A 187 -32.69 52.41 -19.67
N GLU A 188 -33.03 52.99 -18.52
CA GLU A 188 -33.42 54.40 -18.40
C GLU A 188 -32.27 55.33 -18.79
N LYS A 189 -31.03 55.01 -18.38
CA LYS A 189 -29.82 55.72 -18.83
C LYS A 189 -29.58 55.58 -20.33
N ARG A 190 -29.92 54.43 -20.94
CA ARG A 190 -29.89 54.26 -22.40
C ARG A 190 -30.95 55.10 -23.09
N GLN A 191 -32.14 55.22 -22.52
CA GLN A 191 -33.23 56.04 -23.06
C GLN A 191 -32.95 57.55 -22.91
N SER A 192 -32.43 57.99 -21.77
CA SER A 192 -32.00 59.38 -21.53
C SER A 192 -30.89 59.79 -22.50
N LYS A 193 -29.89 58.92 -22.73
CA LYS A 193 -28.85 59.15 -23.75
C LYS A 193 -29.39 59.18 -25.19
N LYS A 194 -30.53 58.56 -25.49
CA LYS A 194 -31.21 58.68 -26.79
C LYS A 194 -31.95 60.01 -26.91
N GLN A 195 -32.54 60.52 -25.83
CA GLN A 195 -33.19 61.83 -25.81
C GLN A 195 -32.18 62.99 -25.92
N GLU A 196 -31.01 62.88 -25.27
CA GLU A 196 -29.91 63.87 -25.40
C GLU A 196 -29.28 63.92 -26.80
N GLN A 197 -29.51 62.92 -27.67
CA GLN A 197 -29.06 62.93 -29.07
C GLN A 197 -30.02 63.70 -30.02
N GLY A 198 -31.01 64.42 -29.47
CA GLY A 198 -31.98 65.25 -30.19
C GLY A 198 -31.53 66.66 -30.59
N THR A 199 -30.22 66.93 -30.71
CA THR A 199 -29.69 68.15 -31.34
C THR A 199 -28.61 67.76 -32.36
N GLY A 200 -28.79 68.24 -33.59
CA GLY A 200 -28.42 67.55 -34.82
C GLY A 200 -26.93 67.28 -35.03
N LYS A 201 -26.63 66.07 -35.48
CA LYS A 201 -25.32 65.66 -36.01
C LYS A 201 -25.41 65.43 -37.51
N ASN A 202 -24.33 65.78 -38.20
CA ASN A 202 -24.16 65.71 -39.65
C ASN A 202 -24.55 64.34 -40.22
N PRO A 203 -25.10 64.25 -41.45
CA PRO A 203 -25.58 63.00 -42.03
C PRO A 203 -24.50 61.92 -42.16
N ASP A 204 -23.23 62.31 -42.33
CA ASP A 204 -22.09 61.37 -42.36
C ASP A 204 -21.78 60.76 -40.98
N ASP A 205 -21.95 61.51 -39.89
CA ASP A 205 -21.85 60.97 -38.53
C ASP A 205 -22.99 60.00 -38.23
N ALA A 206 -24.19 60.30 -38.75
CA ALA A 206 -25.33 59.41 -38.66
C ALA A 206 -25.09 58.11 -39.43
N ALA A 207 -24.56 58.18 -40.66
CA ALA A 207 -24.20 57.01 -41.46
C ALA A 207 -23.14 56.15 -40.77
N THR A 208 -22.10 56.78 -40.20
CA THR A 208 -21.03 56.07 -39.48
C THR A 208 -21.57 55.41 -38.21
N CYS A 209 -22.48 56.06 -37.50
CA CYS A 209 -23.15 55.49 -36.33
C CYS A 209 -24.01 54.28 -36.70
N ILE A 210 -24.81 54.38 -37.76
CA ILE A 210 -25.65 53.29 -38.28
C ILE A 210 -24.78 52.10 -38.69
N GLN A 211 -23.70 52.33 -39.45
CA GLN A 211 -22.77 51.29 -39.85
C GLN A 211 -22.08 50.63 -38.65
N LYS A 212 -21.67 51.41 -37.64
CA LYS A 212 -21.06 50.89 -36.41
C LYS A 212 -22.04 50.03 -35.61
N VAL A 213 -23.29 50.47 -35.47
CA VAL A 213 -24.34 49.72 -34.79
C VAL A 213 -24.67 48.44 -35.53
N TRP A 214 -24.79 48.48 -36.86
CA TRP A 214 -25.03 47.30 -37.70
C TRP A 214 -23.87 46.30 -37.63
N ARG A 215 -22.62 46.77 -37.74
CA ARG A 215 -21.43 45.90 -37.63
C ARG A 215 -21.36 45.25 -36.25
N GLY A 216 -21.62 46.02 -35.20
CA GLY A 216 -21.69 45.50 -33.83
C GLY A 216 -22.84 44.52 -33.61
N TYR A 217 -24.02 44.78 -34.19
CA TYR A 217 -25.15 43.85 -34.13
C TYR A 217 -24.84 42.55 -34.87
N ARG A 218 -24.33 42.63 -36.10
CA ARG A 218 -23.92 41.46 -36.89
C ARG A 218 -22.87 40.63 -36.16
N GLN A 219 -21.85 41.26 -35.57
CA GLN A 219 -20.83 40.56 -34.81
C GLN A 219 -21.42 39.90 -33.56
N ARG A 220 -22.27 40.59 -32.80
CA ARG A 220 -22.95 40.01 -31.63
C ARG A 220 -23.83 38.82 -32.02
N LYS A 221 -24.58 38.91 -33.12
CA LYS A 221 -25.39 37.80 -33.65
C LYS A 221 -24.52 36.61 -34.06
N ARG A 222 -23.33 36.86 -34.61
CA ARG A 222 -22.36 35.81 -34.96
C ARG A 222 -21.76 35.16 -33.71
N THR A 223 -21.37 35.95 -32.72
CA THR A 223 -20.85 35.45 -31.44
C THR A 223 -21.91 34.69 -30.65
N GLU A 224 -23.16 35.13 -30.68
CA GLU A 224 -24.29 34.42 -30.08
C GLU A 224 -24.50 33.06 -30.73
N ARG A 225 -24.49 32.96 -32.07
CA ARG A 225 -24.52 31.67 -32.78
C ARG A 225 -23.33 30.78 -32.43
N LEU A 226 -22.11 31.30 -32.48
CA LEU A 226 -20.91 30.51 -32.13
C LEU A 226 -20.99 30.00 -30.69
N ARG A 227 -21.51 30.81 -29.77
CA ARG A 227 -21.73 30.40 -28.38
C ARG A 227 -22.84 29.35 -28.29
N GLU A 228 -23.93 29.48 -29.02
CA GLU A 228 -24.98 28.44 -29.08
C GLU A 228 -24.41 27.12 -29.63
N GLU A 229 -23.64 27.18 -30.72
CA GLU A 229 -22.95 26.03 -31.32
C GLU A 229 -21.95 25.39 -30.33
N GLU A 230 -21.19 26.18 -29.60
CA GLU A 230 -20.25 25.72 -28.57
C GLU A 230 -20.99 25.11 -27.36
N MET A 231 -22.12 25.69 -26.93
CA MET A 231 -22.94 25.14 -25.85
C MET A 231 -23.65 23.84 -26.25
N ILE A 232 -24.00 23.68 -27.53
CA ILE A 232 -24.51 22.42 -28.09
C ILE A 232 -23.37 21.40 -28.18
N PHE A 233 -22.19 21.80 -28.65
CA PHE A 233 -21.00 20.95 -28.74
C PHE A 233 -20.55 20.42 -27.36
N LEU A 234 -20.58 21.29 -26.34
CA LEU A 234 -20.29 20.96 -24.95
C LEU A 234 -21.44 20.20 -24.25
N GLY A 235 -22.56 19.96 -24.94
CA GLY A 235 -23.71 19.21 -24.42
C GLY A 235 -24.53 19.92 -23.34
N MET A 236 -24.35 21.22 -23.16
CA MET A 236 -25.05 22.00 -22.13
C MET A 236 -26.47 22.45 -22.55
N VAL A 237 -26.78 22.43 -23.85
CA VAL A 237 -28.12 22.72 -24.39
C VAL A 237 -28.43 21.75 -25.54
N SER A 238 -29.60 21.09 -25.50
CA SER A 238 -30.08 20.26 -26.61
C SER A 238 -30.51 21.15 -27.78
N GLY A 239 -29.86 21.03 -28.94
CA GLY A 239 -30.18 21.81 -30.13
C GLY A 239 -31.61 21.54 -30.63
N ALA A 240 -32.39 22.61 -30.83
CA ALA A 240 -33.74 22.53 -31.42
C ALA A 240 -33.65 22.47 -32.95
N GLY A 241 -33.36 21.29 -33.50
CA GLY A 241 -33.48 20.99 -34.93
C GLY A 241 -34.64 20.03 -35.21
N PRO A 242 -35.41 20.18 -36.30
CA PRO A 242 -36.44 19.22 -36.65
C PRO A 242 -35.82 17.99 -37.32
N GLN A 243 -36.11 16.83 -36.72
CA GLN A 243 -36.04 15.46 -37.25
C GLN A 243 -34.67 14.74 -37.28
N ASN A 244 -34.65 13.68 -36.46
CA ASN A 244 -33.97 12.38 -36.65
C ASN A 244 -32.44 12.34 -36.65
N LEU A 245 -31.84 12.12 -35.47
CA LEU A 245 -30.82 11.09 -35.21
C LEU A 245 -30.69 10.88 -33.67
N PRO A 246 -30.54 9.64 -33.16
CA PRO A 246 -30.68 9.36 -31.73
C PRO A 246 -29.35 9.56 -30.99
N HIS A 247 -29.17 10.70 -30.32
CA HIS A 247 -28.03 10.90 -29.43
C HIS A 247 -28.49 11.37 -28.04
N SER A 248 -28.70 10.35 -27.19
CA SER A 248 -28.34 10.28 -25.77
C SER A 248 -28.53 11.56 -24.94
N SER A 249 -29.73 11.72 -24.40
CA SER A 249 -29.93 12.41 -23.13
C SER A 249 -28.96 11.83 -22.08
N LEU A 250 -28.00 12.63 -21.62
CA LEU A 250 -27.29 12.36 -20.38
C LEU A 250 -28.33 12.34 -19.24
N PRO A 251 -28.54 11.21 -18.54
CA PRO A 251 -29.51 11.17 -17.46
C PRO A 251 -28.98 11.94 -16.24
N PRO A 252 -29.86 12.57 -15.43
CA PRO A 252 -29.52 13.10 -14.10
C PRO A 252 -28.97 12.02 -13.14
N ASP A 253 -29.01 10.75 -13.54
CA ASP A 253 -28.39 9.64 -12.83
C ASP A 253 -26.87 9.73 -12.78
N LEU A 254 -26.15 10.46 -13.65
CA LEU A 254 -24.67 10.45 -13.60
C LEU A 254 -24.09 11.18 -12.39
N GLU A 255 -24.71 12.28 -11.98
CA GLU A 255 -24.33 12.97 -10.74
C GLU A 255 -24.83 12.21 -9.51
N ALA A 256 -26.07 11.68 -9.56
CA ALA A 256 -26.64 10.85 -8.50
C ALA A 256 -25.87 9.55 -8.30
N VAL A 257 -25.40 8.90 -9.37
CA VAL A 257 -24.54 7.71 -9.38
C VAL A 257 -23.10 8.07 -8.97
N SER A 258 -22.61 9.28 -9.25
CA SER A 258 -21.32 9.76 -8.72
C SER A 258 -21.40 9.96 -7.20
N THR A 259 -22.48 10.56 -6.69
CA THR A 259 -22.71 10.74 -5.25
C THR A 259 -23.06 9.44 -4.55
N LEU A 260 -23.82 8.54 -5.18
CA LEU A 260 -24.09 7.19 -4.68
C LEU A 260 -22.86 6.30 -4.75
N LYS A 261 -21.98 6.44 -5.75
CA LYS A 261 -20.68 5.77 -5.75
C LYS A 261 -19.80 6.31 -4.63
N LYS A 262 -19.70 7.62 -4.44
CA LYS A 262 -18.94 8.19 -3.32
C LYS A 262 -19.52 7.76 -1.95
N ALA A 263 -20.84 7.69 -1.82
CA ALA A 263 -21.51 7.23 -0.60
C ALA A 263 -21.40 5.70 -0.39
N ASN A 264 -21.49 4.89 -1.45
CA ASN A 264 -21.32 3.43 -1.40
C ASN A 264 -19.85 2.99 -1.29
N ILE A 265 -18.89 3.82 -1.74
CA ILE A 265 -17.46 3.64 -1.47
C ILE A 265 -17.22 3.88 0.03
N LEU A 266 -17.77 4.95 0.60
CA LEU A 266 -17.61 5.25 2.03
C LEU A 266 -18.40 4.30 2.96
N GLN A 267 -19.59 3.81 2.57
CA GLN A 267 -20.38 2.85 3.37
C GLN A 267 -20.06 1.39 3.06
N GLY A 268 -19.56 1.08 1.87
CA GLY A 268 -19.22 -0.29 1.43
C GLY A 268 -17.76 -0.69 1.64
N GLU A 269 -16.85 0.25 1.90
CA GLU A 269 -15.44 -0.06 2.25
C GLU A 269 -15.24 -0.29 3.76
N VAL A 270 -16.12 0.25 4.61
CA VAL A 270 -16.08 0.01 6.08
C VAL A 270 -16.76 -1.30 6.48
N GLN A 271 -17.67 -1.79 5.64
CA GLN A 271 -18.21 -3.14 5.81
C GLN A 271 -17.25 -4.08 5.07
N GLU A 272 -16.34 -4.73 5.80
CA GLU A 272 -15.64 -5.93 5.33
C GLU A 272 -16.64 -6.78 4.52
N ARG A 273 -16.53 -6.76 3.18
CA ARG A 273 -17.27 -7.71 2.36
C ARG A 273 -16.74 -9.07 2.81
N LYS A 274 -17.59 -9.86 3.47
CA LYS A 274 -17.23 -11.13 4.10
C LYS A 274 -16.31 -11.91 3.16
N ASP A 275 -15.18 -12.38 3.68
CA ASP A 275 -14.36 -13.38 2.99
C ASP A 275 -15.28 -14.52 2.55
N TYR A 276 -15.48 -14.63 1.24
CA TYR A 276 -16.26 -15.72 0.68
C TYR A 276 -15.39 -16.96 0.76
N SER A 277 -15.66 -17.83 1.73
CA SER A 277 -15.01 -19.14 1.77
C SER A 277 -15.80 -20.15 0.95
N PHE A 278 -15.16 -20.73 -0.06
CA PHE A 278 -15.71 -21.81 -0.88
C PHE A 278 -15.32 -23.19 -0.34
N ARG A 279 -14.57 -23.29 0.76
CA ARG A 279 -14.08 -24.55 1.36
C ARG A 279 -15.15 -25.62 1.51
N HIS A 280 -16.34 -25.23 1.96
CA HIS A 280 -17.44 -26.18 2.13
C HIS A 280 -18.01 -26.67 0.80
N GLU A 281 -18.10 -25.79 -0.20
CA GLU A 281 -18.54 -26.15 -1.55
C GLU A 281 -17.51 -27.02 -2.27
N LEU A 282 -16.24 -26.64 -2.20
CA LEU A 282 -15.08 -27.37 -2.73
C LEU A 282 -14.97 -28.78 -2.15
N ARG A 283 -15.06 -28.91 -0.82
CA ARG A 283 -15.06 -30.21 -0.12
C ARG A 283 -16.22 -31.10 -0.57
N ARG A 284 -17.35 -30.51 -0.96
CA ARG A 284 -18.55 -31.24 -1.39
C ARG A 284 -18.49 -31.66 -2.86
N THR A 285 -18.02 -30.79 -3.75
CA THR A 285 -18.00 -31.05 -5.20
C THR A 285 -16.77 -31.82 -5.65
N GLU A 286 -15.59 -31.44 -5.14
CA GLU A 286 -14.30 -31.93 -5.63
C GLU A 286 -13.58 -32.79 -4.60
N GLY A 287 -13.93 -32.66 -3.31
CA GLY A 287 -13.36 -33.49 -2.26
C GLY A 287 -13.44 -35.01 -2.48
N PRO A 288 -14.51 -35.59 -3.06
CA PRO A 288 -14.52 -37.01 -3.40
C PRO A 288 -13.45 -37.38 -4.44
N HIS A 289 -13.31 -36.58 -5.50
CA HIS A 289 -12.36 -36.82 -6.57
C HIS A 289 -10.91 -36.68 -6.08
N ILE A 290 -10.63 -35.65 -5.29
CA ILE A 290 -9.32 -35.42 -4.64
C ILE A 290 -8.92 -36.60 -3.74
N LYS A 291 -9.88 -37.19 -3.01
CA LYS A 291 -9.58 -38.38 -2.19
C LYS A 291 -9.27 -39.60 -3.04
N GLU A 292 -10.00 -39.80 -4.12
CA GLU A 292 -9.77 -40.91 -5.03
C GLU A 292 -8.39 -40.81 -5.67
N THR A 293 -8.00 -39.65 -6.17
CA THR A 293 -6.67 -39.43 -6.75
C THR A 293 -5.55 -39.68 -5.74
N PHE A 294 -5.62 -39.11 -4.52
CA PHE A 294 -4.61 -39.40 -3.50
C PHE A 294 -4.60 -40.88 -3.08
N GLN A 295 -5.76 -41.53 -2.97
CA GLN A 295 -5.80 -42.98 -2.67
C GLN A 295 -5.16 -43.80 -3.79
N GLU A 296 -5.40 -43.46 -5.05
CA GLU A 296 -4.79 -44.12 -6.20
C GLU A 296 -3.28 -43.92 -6.24
N GLU A 297 -2.79 -42.69 -6.07
CA GLU A 297 -1.36 -42.38 -6.03
C GLU A 297 -0.63 -43.13 -4.91
N ILE A 298 -1.21 -43.12 -3.70
CA ILE A 298 -0.65 -43.83 -2.55
C ILE A 298 -0.70 -45.36 -2.77
N THR A 299 -1.79 -45.88 -3.34
CA THR A 299 -1.90 -47.32 -3.65
C THR A 299 -0.87 -47.73 -4.70
N GLN A 300 -0.71 -46.92 -5.75
CA GLN A 300 0.26 -47.15 -6.80
C GLN A 300 1.69 -47.16 -6.23
N CYS A 301 2.03 -46.18 -5.39
CA CYS A 301 3.31 -46.15 -4.71
C CYS A 301 3.56 -47.42 -3.88
N PHE A 302 2.58 -47.89 -3.09
CA PHE A 302 2.73 -49.13 -2.32
C PHE A 302 2.88 -50.38 -3.18
N LEU A 303 2.21 -50.45 -4.33
CA LEU A 303 2.37 -51.54 -5.29
C LEU A 303 3.77 -51.52 -5.90
N GLU A 304 4.26 -50.36 -6.34
CA GLU A 304 5.61 -50.17 -6.87
C GLU A 304 6.69 -50.53 -5.83
N CYS A 305 6.53 -50.07 -4.59
CA CYS A 305 7.42 -50.45 -3.49
C CYS A 305 7.44 -51.97 -3.26
N ARG A 306 6.29 -52.66 -3.34
CA ARG A 306 6.23 -54.12 -3.20
C ARG A 306 6.85 -54.85 -4.40
N HIS A 307 6.67 -54.35 -5.61
CA HIS A 307 7.29 -54.93 -6.80
C HIS A 307 8.82 -54.92 -6.70
N ILE A 308 9.38 -53.91 -6.02
CA ILE A 308 10.83 -53.76 -5.83
C ILE A 308 11.33 -54.51 -4.58
N THR A 309 10.64 -54.40 -3.45
CA THR A 309 11.13 -54.88 -2.13
C THR A 309 10.55 -56.24 -1.71
N GLY A 310 9.49 -56.71 -2.37
CA GLY A 310 8.77 -57.94 -2.06
C GLY A 310 7.80 -57.86 -0.87
N ARG A 311 7.78 -56.75 -0.11
CA ARG A 311 6.91 -56.53 1.06
C ARG A 311 6.30 -55.12 1.07
N PHE A 312 5.16 -54.93 1.73
CA PHE A 312 4.55 -53.61 1.86
C PHE A 312 5.28 -52.71 2.87
N PRO A 313 5.62 -51.45 2.52
CA PRO A 313 6.20 -50.47 3.44
C PRO A 313 5.28 -50.13 4.63
N ASP A 314 5.87 -49.62 5.71
CA ASP A 314 5.11 -49.05 6.85
C ASP A 314 4.67 -47.60 6.53
N TYR A 315 3.52 -47.20 7.05
CA TYR A 315 2.98 -45.87 6.80
C TYR A 315 3.71 -44.82 7.65
N PRO A 316 4.24 -43.72 7.07
CA PRO A 316 4.95 -42.70 7.83
C PRO A 316 4.04 -41.98 8.83
N PRO A 317 4.51 -41.67 10.05
CA PRO A 317 3.73 -40.92 11.03
C PRO A 317 3.59 -39.44 10.64
N GLU A 318 2.51 -38.80 11.11
CA GLU A 318 2.17 -37.38 10.83
C GLU A 318 3.31 -36.40 11.13
N LYS A 319 4.19 -36.71 12.09
CA LYS A 319 5.30 -35.85 12.53
C LYS A 319 6.48 -35.78 11.55
N THR A 320 6.58 -36.69 10.59
CA THR A 320 7.63 -36.77 9.56
C THR A 320 7.11 -36.46 8.15
N GLY A 321 5.91 -35.88 8.04
CA GLY A 321 5.32 -35.51 6.75
C GLY A 321 4.31 -36.50 6.17
N GLY A 322 3.96 -37.59 6.89
CA GLY A 322 2.85 -38.48 6.53
C GLY A 322 2.87 -38.98 5.08
N SER A 323 1.73 -38.93 4.39
CA SER A 323 1.60 -39.24 2.96
C SER A 323 2.33 -38.29 2.02
N LYS A 324 2.65 -37.05 2.42
CA LYS A 324 3.44 -36.13 1.57
C LYS A 324 4.84 -36.67 1.34
N ALA A 325 5.45 -37.33 2.32
CA ALA A 325 6.75 -37.98 2.14
C ALA A 325 6.67 -39.10 1.08
N ILE A 326 5.59 -39.91 1.08
CA ILE A 326 5.37 -40.98 0.10
C ILE A 326 5.19 -40.42 -1.33
N ILE A 327 4.57 -39.25 -1.47
CA ILE A 327 4.27 -38.63 -2.77
C ILE A 327 5.47 -37.82 -3.30
N VAL A 328 6.25 -37.18 -2.42
CA VAL A 328 7.45 -36.39 -2.75
C VAL A 328 8.68 -37.27 -2.98
N GLU A 329 8.78 -38.44 -2.31
CA GLU A 329 9.85 -39.44 -2.52
C GLU A 329 9.62 -40.26 -3.81
N LYS A 330 9.40 -39.59 -4.94
CA LYS A 330 9.61 -40.18 -6.26
C LYS A 330 11.11 -40.25 -6.56
N HIS A 331 11.84 -41.08 -5.82
CA HIS A 331 13.03 -41.79 -6.31
C HIS A 331 13.16 -43.13 -5.57
N PRO A 332 12.95 -44.28 -6.23
CA PRO A 332 13.04 -45.62 -5.61
C PRO A 332 14.45 -46.01 -5.11
N GLU A 333 15.44 -45.14 -5.28
CA GLU A 333 16.85 -45.38 -4.98
C GLU A 333 17.20 -45.01 -3.52
N GLU A 334 16.58 -44.00 -2.91
CA GLU A 334 16.91 -43.55 -1.55
C GLU A 334 16.28 -44.44 -0.45
N VAL A 335 15.12 -45.05 -0.72
CA VAL A 335 14.50 -46.05 0.18
C VAL A 335 15.34 -47.33 0.27
N LEU A 336 16.06 -47.69 -0.81
CA LEU A 336 17.02 -48.78 -0.82
C LEU A 336 18.25 -48.44 0.02
N GLU A 337 18.71 -47.19 0.00
CA GLU A 337 19.84 -46.72 0.80
C GLU A 337 19.51 -46.62 2.29
N GLU A 338 18.30 -46.19 2.67
CA GLU A 338 17.87 -46.14 4.07
C GLU A 338 17.65 -47.55 4.67
N LEU A 339 17.11 -48.49 3.89
CA LEU A 339 16.94 -49.88 4.31
C LEU A 339 18.27 -50.65 4.31
N ALA A 340 19.21 -50.29 3.44
CA ALA A 340 20.58 -50.80 3.45
C ALA A 340 21.38 -50.24 4.64
N ALA A 341 21.19 -48.98 5.00
CA ALA A 341 21.83 -48.36 6.17
C ALA A 341 21.34 -48.98 7.49
N LYS A 342 20.03 -49.24 7.62
CA LYS A 342 19.46 -49.91 8.81
C LYS A 342 19.89 -51.39 8.93
N LYS A 343 20.13 -52.08 7.80
CA LYS A 343 20.74 -53.43 7.79
C LYS A 343 22.24 -53.41 8.11
N ALA A 344 22.97 -52.41 7.61
CA ALA A 344 24.39 -52.23 7.88
C ALA A 344 24.71 -51.78 9.31
N GLU A 345 23.82 -51.01 9.97
CA GLU A 345 23.97 -50.65 11.38
C GLU A 345 23.70 -51.84 12.32
N ALA A 346 22.76 -52.72 11.96
CA ALA A 346 22.51 -53.97 12.69
C ALA A 346 23.71 -54.94 12.59
N GLU A 347 24.39 -54.99 11.44
CA GLU A 347 25.62 -55.79 11.24
C GLU A 347 26.87 -55.17 11.89
N LYS A 348 26.94 -53.83 12.01
CA LYS A 348 28.04 -53.13 12.70
C LYS A 348 28.00 -53.26 14.22
N GLN A 349 26.83 -53.44 14.83
CA GLN A 349 26.72 -53.70 16.28
C GLN A 349 27.17 -55.11 16.69
N GLU A 350 27.32 -56.05 15.75
CA GLU A 350 27.90 -57.39 16.02
C GLU A 350 29.43 -57.46 15.80
N GLN A 351 30.07 -56.47 15.16
CA GLN A 351 31.51 -56.50 14.88
C GLN A 351 32.39 -55.56 15.73
N GLU A 352 31.81 -54.69 16.58
CA GLU A 352 32.58 -53.86 17.53
C GLU A 352 32.98 -54.60 18.84
N LYS A 353 33.50 -55.81 18.71
CA LYS A 353 34.30 -56.48 19.75
C LYS A 353 35.50 -57.21 19.14
N LYS A 354 36.52 -56.48 18.68
CA LYS A 354 37.97 -56.83 18.76
C LYS A 354 38.88 -55.81 18.03
N GLY A 355 39.79 -55.17 18.79
CA GLY A 355 41.09 -54.59 18.38
C GLY A 355 41.06 -53.38 17.44
N LYS A 356 41.33 -52.10 17.78
CA LYS A 356 42.39 -51.39 18.52
C LYS A 356 43.77 -51.27 17.80
N GLU A 357 44.17 -49.99 17.59
CA GLU A 357 45.50 -49.41 17.27
C GLU A 357 45.97 -49.58 15.79
N GLU A 358 46.49 -48.59 15.03
CA GLU A 358 47.24 -47.36 15.32
C GLU A 358 47.14 -46.33 14.15
N LYS A 359 47.45 -45.05 14.41
CA LYS A 359 47.41 -43.91 13.46
C LYS A 359 48.81 -43.60 12.91
N GLU A 360 48.91 -43.16 11.65
CA GLU A 360 49.90 -42.15 11.24
C GLU A 360 49.40 -41.31 10.05
N ALA A 361 49.87 -40.06 9.98
CA ALA A 361 49.21 -38.90 9.36
C ALA A 361 49.97 -38.32 8.16
N ALA A 362 49.25 -37.66 7.23
CA ALA A 362 49.80 -36.62 6.35
C ALA A 362 48.67 -35.67 5.84
N PRO A 363 48.98 -34.40 5.51
CA PRO A 363 48.10 -33.25 5.80
C PRO A 363 47.29 -32.70 4.60
N GLU A 364 46.14 -32.11 4.92
CA GLU A 364 45.27 -31.34 4.03
C GLU A 364 45.91 -30.01 3.59
N LYS A 365 45.85 -29.75 2.28
CA LYS A 365 46.15 -28.44 1.68
C LYS A 365 45.00 -27.48 1.95
N LYS A 366 45.32 -26.34 2.59
CA LYS A 366 44.44 -25.18 2.74
C LYS A 366 44.08 -24.59 1.37
N PRO A 367 42.80 -24.29 1.07
CA PRO A 367 42.44 -23.52 -0.11
C PRO A 367 42.94 -22.07 0.03
N ALA A 368 43.46 -21.56 -1.08
CA ALA A 368 44.05 -20.24 -1.20
C ALA A 368 43.03 -19.15 -0.84
N LYS A 369 43.50 -18.17 -0.06
CA LYS A 369 42.84 -16.88 0.14
C LYS A 369 42.64 -16.22 -1.22
N VAL A 370 41.39 -16.17 -1.68
CA VAL A 370 40.98 -15.28 -2.77
C VAL A 370 41.35 -13.86 -2.37
N GLY A 371 42.08 -13.20 -3.25
CA GLY A 371 42.58 -11.86 -3.06
C GLY A 371 41.45 -10.88 -2.75
N LYS A 372 41.79 -9.85 -1.99
CA LYS A 372 41.01 -8.62 -1.89
C LYS A 372 40.49 -8.26 -3.29
N PRO A 373 39.18 -8.05 -3.49
CA PRO A 373 38.73 -7.44 -4.72
C PRO A 373 39.44 -6.08 -4.79
N VAL A 374 40.11 -5.85 -5.91
CA VAL A 374 40.43 -4.50 -6.37
C VAL A 374 39.11 -3.74 -6.27
N VAL A 375 39.10 -2.65 -5.50
CA VAL A 375 37.96 -1.75 -5.47
C VAL A 375 37.90 -1.18 -6.87
N ASP A 376 37.03 -1.74 -7.72
CA ASP A 376 36.60 -1.05 -8.93
C ASP A 376 36.01 0.27 -8.44
N GLU A 377 36.70 1.39 -8.69
CA GLU A 377 36.22 2.75 -8.39
C GLU A 377 35.00 3.15 -9.24
N ARG A 378 34.42 2.19 -9.96
CA ARG A 378 33.27 2.39 -10.84
C ARG A 378 31.99 2.22 -10.06
N TRP A 379 31.08 3.18 -10.23
CA TRP A 379 29.80 3.15 -9.56
C TRP A 379 28.94 2.01 -10.11
N LYS A 380 28.26 1.30 -9.19
CA LYS A 380 27.25 0.27 -9.48
C LYS A 380 26.10 0.44 -8.51
N MET A 381 24.88 0.19 -8.97
CA MET A 381 23.72 0.23 -8.08
C MET A 381 23.82 -0.87 -7.02
N PRO A 382 23.59 -0.57 -5.73
CA PRO A 382 23.45 -1.59 -4.69
C PRO A 382 22.30 -2.55 -4.97
N PRO A 383 22.34 -3.79 -4.44
CA PRO A 383 21.23 -4.72 -4.59
C PRO A 383 19.94 -4.15 -3.98
N SER A 384 18.84 -4.26 -4.72
CA SER A 384 17.51 -3.82 -4.30
C SER A 384 16.81 -4.90 -3.49
N ASN A 385 16.06 -4.48 -2.46
CA ASN A 385 15.15 -5.37 -1.73
C ASN A 385 13.76 -5.46 -2.38
N PHE A 386 13.45 -4.57 -3.33
CA PHE A 386 12.12 -4.46 -3.94
C PHE A 386 12.05 -4.98 -5.37
N LEU A 387 13.18 -5.20 -6.05
CA LEU A 387 13.17 -5.71 -7.42
C LEU A 387 12.51 -7.09 -7.54
N SER A 388 12.80 -8.02 -6.62
CA SER A 388 12.14 -9.34 -6.63
C SER A 388 10.62 -9.22 -6.47
N MET A 389 10.16 -8.35 -5.57
CA MET A 389 8.73 -8.08 -5.37
C MET A 389 8.07 -7.50 -6.62
N LEU A 390 8.76 -6.62 -7.35
CA LEU A 390 8.26 -6.04 -8.61
C LEU A 390 8.20 -7.09 -9.73
N GLU A 391 9.22 -7.93 -9.86
CA GLU A 391 9.28 -9.01 -10.85
C GLU A 391 8.24 -10.09 -10.60
N GLU A 392 8.02 -10.46 -9.34
CA GLU A 392 6.95 -11.37 -8.93
C GLU A 392 5.58 -10.79 -9.25
N GLY A 393 5.34 -9.52 -8.91
CA GLY A 393 4.07 -8.84 -9.22
C GLY A 393 3.80 -8.72 -10.72
N SER A 394 4.83 -8.45 -11.53
CA SER A 394 4.74 -8.46 -12.98
C SER A 394 4.41 -9.86 -13.53
N SER A 395 5.09 -10.89 -13.01
CA SER A 395 4.85 -12.28 -13.41
C SER A 395 3.42 -12.72 -13.07
N GLN A 396 2.92 -12.36 -11.89
CA GLN A 396 1.53 -12.62 -11.50
C GLN A 396 0.54 -11.89 -12.42
N TYR A 397 0.83 -10.66 -12.85
CA TYR A 397 0.00 -9.96 -13.81
C TYR A 397 -0.08 -10.69 -15.16
N GLN A 398 1.07 -11.09 -15.72
CA GLN A 398 1.15 -11.76 -17.01
C GLN A 398 0.41 -13.12 -16.99
N VAL A 399 0.58 -13.90 -15.92
CA VAL A 399 -0.04 -15.22 -15.77
C VAL A 399 -1.56 -15.10 -15.55
N TYR A 400 -1.99 -14.28 -14.59
CA TYR A 400 -3.37 -14.30 -14.11
C TYR A 400 -4.26 -13.22 -14.74
N TRP A 401 -3.72 -12.05 -15.08
CA TRP A 401 -4.53 -10.86 -15.36
C TRP A 401 -4.48 -10.39 -16.82
N GLU A 402 -3.35 -10.55 -17.52
CA GLU A 402 -3.15 -10.01 -18.88
C GLU A 402 -4.19 -10.50 -19.89
N ASN A 403 -4.53 -11.79 -19.85
CA ASN A 403 -5.42 -12.43 -20.83
C ASN A 403 -6.89 -12.51 -20.40
N ARG A 404 -7.26 -12.02 -19.21
CA ARG A 404 -8.63 -12.14 -18.68
C ARG A 404 -9.53 -10.98 -19.13
N ASP A 405 -10.52 -11.31 -19.95
CA ASP A 405 -11.45 -10.33 -20.52
C ASP A 405 -12.63 -10.04 -19.56
N ASN A 406 -12.43 -9.11 -18.62
CA ASN A 406 -13.37 -8.80 -17.53
C ASN A 406 -14.58 -7.93 -17.94
N LYS A 407 -15.02 -8.01 -19.20
CA LYS A 407 -16.13 -7.19 -19.73
C LYS A 407 -17.49 -7.61 -19.18
N ALA A 408 -17.62 -8.87 -18.76
CA ALA A 408 -18.87 -9.44 -18.24
C ALA A 408 -19.03 -9.25 -16.71
N ASP A 409 -17.96 -8.93 -16.00
CA ASP A 409 -17.99 -8.74 -14.54
C ASP A 409 -18.40 -7.29 -14.19
N PHE A 410 -19.71 -7.07 -14.17
CA PHE A 410 -20.29 -5.76 -13.87
C PHE A 410 -20.24 -5.44 -12.37
N LEU A 411 -20.29 -6.45 -11.51
CA LEU A 411 -20.35 -6.31 -10.05
C LEU A 411 -18.97 -6.14 -9.41
N GLN A 412 -17.89 -6.54 -10.11
CA GLN A 412 -16.51 -6.49 -9.60
C GLN A 412 -16.36 -7.26 -8.30
N ASP A 413 -17.05 -8.40 -8.22
CA ASP A 413 -16.93 -9.31 -7.09
C ASP A 413 -15.64 -10.12 -7.20
N HIS A 414 -15.36 -10.95 -6.19
CA HIS A 414 -14.20 -11.82 -6.23
C HIS A 414 -14.30 -12.82 -7.38
N ASP A 415 -13.17 -13.13 -7.99
CA ASP A 415 -13.07 -14.26 -8.89
C ASP A 415 -13.10 -15.56 -8.05
N PRO A 416 -14.19 -16.35 -8.13
CA PRO A 416 -14.35 -17.54 -7.30
C PRO A 416 -13.33 -18.62 -7.66
N GLU A 417 -12.78 -18.64 -8.88
CA GLU A 417 -11.81 -19.66 -9.28
C GLU A 417 -10.47 -19.46 -8.60
N LEU A 418 -10.00 -18.21 -8.49
CA LEU A 418 -8.76 -17.88 -7.76
C LEU A 418 -8.87 -18.16 -6.26
N ILE A 419 -10.04 -17.89 -5.65
CA ILE A 419 -10.26 -18.23 -4.23
C ILE A 419 -10.30 -19.74 -4.06
N LYS A 420 -11.02 -20.45 -4.94
CA LYS A 420 -11.08 -21.92 -4.91
C LYS A 420 -9.70 -22.51 -5.08
N GLU A 421 -8.85 -21.99 -5.95
CA GLU A 421 -7.50 -22.52 -6.19
C GLU A 421 -6.60 -22.42 -4.94
N GLY A 422 -6.59 -21.28 -4.23
CA GLY A 422 -5.89 -21.19 -2.94
C GLY A 422 -6.50 -22.10 -1.86
N GLU A 423 -7.82 -22.17 -1.79
CA GLU A 423 -8.51 -23.06 -0.85
C GLU A 423 -8.40 -24.56 -1.24
N ARG A 424 -8.08 -24.90 -2.50
CA ARG A 424 -7.82 -26.29 -2.93
C ARG A 424 -6.63 -26.85 -2.21
N GLU A 425 -5.51 -26.14 -2.16
CA GLU A 425 -4.31 -26.63 -1.49
C GLU A 425 -4.59 -26.91 0.00
N GLU A 426 -5.26 -25.99 0.69
CA GLU A 426 -5.64 -26.18 2.10
C GLU A 426 -6.62 -27.35 2.29
N VAL A 427 -7.66 -27.44 1.45
CA VAL A 427 -8.66 -28.51 1.53
C VAL A 427 -8.06 -29.86 1.12
N GLU A 428 -7.15 -29.90 0.14
CA GLU A 428 -6.40 -31.08 -0.25
C GLU A 428 -5.53 -31.57 0.90
N GLU A 429 -4.81 -30.66 1.59
CA GLU A 429 -4.03 -31.00 2.78
C GLU A 429 -4.90 -31.54 3.91
N GLU A 430 -6.03 -30.89 4.21
CA GLU A 430 -6.98 -31.37 5.21
C GLU A 430 -7.58 -32.72 4.87
N LEU A 431 -8.03 -32.91 3.63
CA LEU A 431 -8.63 -34.17 3.18
C LEU A 431 -7.59 -35.30 3.15
N ARG A 432 -6.34 -34.98 2.78
CA ARG A 432 -5.23 -35.92 2.79
C ARG A 432 -4.98 -36.42 4.21
N VAL A 433 -4.68 -35.51 5.14
CA VAL A 433 -4.33 -35.85 6.53
C VAL A 433 -5.51 -36.49 7.27
N GLN A 434 -6.71 -35.90 7.22
CA GLN A 434 -7.83 -36.33 8.06
C GLN A 434 -8.59 -37.54 7.52
N GLN A 435 -8.49 -37.88 6.23
CA GLN A 435 -9.39 -38.88 5.63
C GLN A 435 -8.68 -39.88 4.73
N VAL A 436 -7.75 -39.43 3.88
CA VAL A 436 -7.02 -40.35 2.99
C VAL A 436 -6.02 -41.18 3.79
N ASP A 437 -5.23 -40.55 4.66
CA ASP A 437 -4.17 -41.22 5.42
C ASP A 437 -4.75 -42.28 6.37
N GLU A 438 -5.83 -41.96 7.08
CA GLU A 438 -6.54 -42.90 7.96
C GLU A 438 -7.06 -44.13 7.19
N VAL A 439 -7.75 -43.90 6.06
CA VAL A 439 -8.32 -44.98 5.24
C VAL A 439 -7.21 -45.83 4.60
N MET A 440 -6.12 -45.21 4.15
CA MET A 440 -5.01 -45.93 3.53
C MET A 440 -4.20 -46.74 4.54
N GLN A 441 -4.02 -46.24 5.77
CA GLN A 441 -3.44 -47.02 6.88
C GLN A 441 -4.26 -48.27 7.19
N GLU A 442 -5.59 -48.14 7.29
CA GLU A 442 -6.47 -49.29 7.50
C GLU A 442 -6.43 -50.30 6.35
N LYS A 443 -6.46 -49.81 5.10
CA LYS A 443 -6.35 -50.66 3.90
C LYS A 443 -5.03 -51.42 3.89
N LEU A 444 -3.91 -50.76 4.16
CA LEU A 444 -2.60 -51.40 4.26
C LEU A 444 -2.54 -52.46 5.35
N LEU A 445 -3.09 -52.20 6.53
CA LEU A 445 -3.15 -53.18 7.61
C LEU A 445 -3.94 -54.43 7.20
N ARG A 446 -5.09 -54.26 6.54
CA ARG A 446 -5.88 -55.40 6.02
C ARG A 446 -5.13 -56.18 4.94
N VAL A 447 -4.44 -55.48 4.04
CA VAL A 447 -3.68 -56.11 2.95
C VAL A 447 -2.46 -56.86 3.49
N LYS A 448 -1.70 -56.29 4.43
CA LYS A 448 -0.61 -56.97 5.14
C LYS A 448 -1.08 -58.23 5.87
N GLN A 449 -2.23 -58.15 6.56
CA GLN A 449 -2.82 -59.31 7.24
C GLN A 449 -3.23 -60.42 6.27
N ALA A 450 -3.80 -60.06 5.11
CA ALA A 450 -4.31 -61.02 4.14
C ALA A 450 -3.20 -61.70 3.31
N LEU A 451 -2.11 -60.99 3.03
CA LEU A 451 -1.06 -61.44 2.08
C LEU A 451 0.25 -61.84 2.76
N ASP A 452 0.67 -61.11 3.79
CA ASP A 452 1.96 -61.33 4.46
C ASP A 452 1.81 -62.11 5.79
N GLY A 453 0.57 -62.36 6.24
CA GLY A 453 0.29 -63.11 7.47
C GLY A 453 0.70 -62.38 8.75
N GLU A 454 1.06 -61.10 8.66
CA GLU A 454 1.49 -60.30 9.80
C GLU A 454 0.30 -59.67 10.51
N THR A 455 -0.04 -60.19 11.69
CA THR A 455 -0.83 -59.47 12.68
C THR A 455 -0.01 -58.28 13.18
N GLY A 456 -0.59 -57.07 13.06
CA GLY A 456 0.03 -55.81 13.47
C GLY A 456 0.58 -55.79 14.91
N PRO A 457 1.35 -54.76 15.28
CA PRO A 457 2.08 -54.74 16.54
C PRO A 457 1.15 -54.91 17.74
N GLN A 458 1.34 -56.00 18.49
CA GLN A 458 0.80 -56.14 19.84
C GLN A 458 1.36 -55.00 20.70
N ASN A 459 0.48 -54.15 21.21
CA ASN A 459 0.77 -53.18 22.24
C ASN A 459 1.42 -53.87 23.45
N LYS A 460 2.75 -53.81 23.56
CA LYS A 460 3.45 -54.06 24.83
C LYS A 460 3.28 -52.82 25.70
N ALA A 461 2.38 -52.93 26.67
CA ALA A 461 2.29 -52.03 27.82
C ALA A 461 3.66 -51.99 28.55
N GLY A 462 4.47 -50.97 28.22
CA GLY A 462 5.71 -50.64 28.90
C GLY A 462 5.44 -49.58 29.97
N LYS A 463 5.48 -50.02 31.23
CA LYS A 463 5.59 -49.24 32.48
C LYS A 463 5.94 -47.75 32.29
N GLU A 464 5.01 -46.87 32.64
CA GLU A 464 5.35 -45.50 33.07
C GLU A 464 6.26 -45.57 34.30
N LYS A 465 7.54 -45.26 34.11
CA LYS A 465 8.44 -44.84 35.19
C LYS A 465 8.26 -43.34 35.36
N GLY A 466 7.74 -42.94 36.51
CA GLY A 466 7.52 -41.54 36.86
C GLY A 466 8.77 -40.69 36.70
N GLU A 467 8.66 -39.65 35.88
CA GLU A 467 9.62 -38.56 35.85
C GLU A 467 9.29 -37.52 36.93
N LYS A 468 10.31 -37.24 37.73
CA LYS A 468 10.34 -36.24 38.79
C LYS A 468 10.03 -34.85 38.23
N LYS A 469 9.04 -34.17 38.83
CA LYS A 469 8.90 -32.71 38.80
C LYS A 469 10.24 -32.03 39.10
N LYS A 470 10.92 -31.51 38.07
CA LYS A 470 11.96 -30.48 38.25
C LYS A 470 11.27 -29.20 38.73
N LYS A 471 11.33 -28.94 40.04
CA LYS A 471 11.08 -27.61 40.60
C LYS A 471 12.02 -26.62 39.90
N ARG A 472 11.46 -25.68 39.14
CA ARG A 472 12.19 -24.46 38.72
C ARG A 472 12.60 -23.71 39.99
N HIS A 473 13.89 -23.70 40.29
CA HIS A 473 14.46 -22.75 41.23
C HIS A 473 14.32 -21.35 40.63
N ARG A 474 13.41 -20.55 41.19
CA ARG A 474 13.37 -19.10 41.01
C ARG A 474 14.64 -18.54 41.66
N LYS A 475 15.66 -18.21 40.85
CA LYS A 475 16.82 -17.45 41.31
C LYS A 475 16.34 -16.04 41.65
N THR A 476 16.29 -15.73 42.93
CA THR A 476 16.24 -14.37 43.46
C THR A 476 17.56 -13.70 43.08
N ARG A 477 17.57 -12.88 42.01
CA ARG A 477 18.63 -11.88 41.82
C ARG A 477 18.18 -10.61 42.53
N ARG A 478 18.94 -10.25 43.56
CA ARG A 478 18.98 -8.89 44.11
C ARG A 478 19.63 -7.99 43.06
N GLY A 479 18.97 -6.87 42.75
CA GLY A 479 19.49 -5.75 41.98
C GLY A 479 18.35 -4.79 41.67
N GLY A 480 18.19 -3.74 42.48
CA GLY A 480 16.99 -2.91 42.59
C GLY A 480 16.63 -1.99 41.41
N HIS A 481 16.91 -2.39 40.16
CA HIS A 481 16.54 -1.63 38.95
C HIS A 481 15.55 -2.37 38.02
N GLU A 482 15.39 -3.69 38.13
CA GLU A 482 14.52 -4.49 37.25
C GLU A 482 13.02 -4.47 37.64
N ASN A 483 12.68 -4.04 38.86
CA ASN A 483 11.29 -4.08 39.34
C ASN A 483 10.37 -3.05 38.66
N LEU A 484 10.91 -1.95 38.14
CA LEU A 484 10.10 -0.95 37.42
C LEU A 484 9.74 -1.45 36.00
N MET A 485 10.67 -2.13 35.34
CA MET A 485 10.52 -2.66 33.97
C MET A 485 9.59 -3.89 33.94
N MET A 486 9.66 -4.77 34.94
CA MET A 486 8.73 -5.91 35.08
C MET A 486 7.30 -5.45 35.41
N SER A 487 7.15 -4.35 36.16
CA SER A 487 5.83 -3.77 36.46
C SER A 487 5.17 -3.11 35.25
N LEU A 488 5.95 -2.59 34.30
CA LEU A 488 5.45 -2.02 33.04
C LEU A 488 5.10 -3.10 32.01
N ALA A 489 5.79 -4.24 32.04
CA ALA A 489 5.46 -5.39 31.19
C ALA A 489 4.05 -5.97 31.48
N CYS A 490 3.58 -5.88 32.73
CA CYS A 490 2.25 -6.34 33.15
C CYS A 490 1.11 -5.31 32.99
N ARG A 491 1.40 -4.08 32.56
CA ARG A 491 0.37 -3.05 32.29
C ARG A 491 -0.18 -3.15 30.86
N THR A 492 -1.49 -2.98 30.72
CA THR A 492 -2.18 -2.91 29.42
C THR A 492 -1.76 -1.67 28.63
N ILE A 493 -1.75 -1.76 27.31
CA ILE A 493 -1.38 -0.65 26.41
C ILE A 493 -2.31 0.55 26.64
N ASP A 494 -3.60 0.31 26.82
CA ASP A 494 -4.61 1.35 27.06
C ASP A 494 -4.34 2.18 28.32
N SER A 495 -3.87 1.55 29.39
CA SER A 495 -3.50 2.25 30.63
C SER A 495 -2.28 3.14 30.44
N LEU A 496 -1.30 2.69 29.65
CA LEU A 496 -0.12 3.50 29.33
C LEU A 496 -0.50 4.65 28.39
N TYR A 497 -1.38 4.40 27.42
CA TYR A 497 -1.92 5.42 26.52
C TYR A 497 -2.66 6.52 27.30
N GLN A 498 -3.50 6.13 28.26
CA GLN A 498 -4.18 7.06 29.15
C GLN A 498 -3.22 7.91 29.98
N GLU A 499 -2.22 7.29 30.63
CA GLU A 499 -1.19 8.01 31.40
C GLU A 499 -0.43 9.03 30.52
N LEU A 500 -0.04 8.63 29.31
CA LEU A 500 0.66 9.51 28.37
C LEU A 500 -0.22 10.67 27.86
N ALA A 501 -1.52 10.43 27.69
CA ALA A 501 -2.48 11.46 27.27
C ALA A 501 -2.78 12.45 28.40
N GLU A 502 -3.02 11.98 29.63
CA GLU A 502 -3.22 12.82 30.82
C GLU A 502 -2.00 13.71 31.12
N GLU A 503 -0.79 13.17 30.89
CA GLU A 503 0.44 13.93 31.09
C GLU A 503 0.70 14.98 30.00
N GLY A 504 -0.08 14.97 28.92
CA GLY A 504 0.04 15.89 27.77
C GLY A 504 1.22 15.53 26.85
N LEU A 505 1.69 14.28 26.88
CA LEU A 505 2.70 13.78 25.95
C LEU A 505 2.07 13.38 24.62
N ILE A 506 0.90 12.76 24.63
CA ILE A 506 0.11 12.51 23.42
C ILE A 506 -0.75 13.74 23.14
N ILE A 507 -0.64 14.30 21.94
CA ILE A 507 -1.42 15.46 21.51
C ILE A 507 -2.39 15.05 20.40
N GLN A 508 -3.61 15.58 20.46
CA GLN A 508 -4.57 15.44 19.36
C GLN A 508 -4.01 16.06 18.07
N VAL A 509 -3.91 15.25 17.02
CA VAL A 509 -3.44 15.68 15.71
C VAL A 509 -4.51 16.56 15.08
N LYS A 510 -4.10 17.71 14.52
CA LYS A 510 -4.99 18.54 13.72
C LYS A 510 -5.14 17.93 12.34
N ASN A 511 -6.38 17.76 11.89
CA ASN A 511 -6.67 17.25 10.55
C ASN A 511 -6.21 18.26 9.48
N VAL A 512 -5.03 18.02 8.91
CA VAL A 512 -4.40 18.83 7.87
C VAL A 512 -3.74 17.88 6.88
N ASN A 513 -3.96 18.10 5.58
CA ASN A 513 -3.34 17.28 4.54
C ASN A 513 -2.02 17.89 4.07
N LEU A 514 -1.14 17.09 3.49
CA LEU A 514 0.13 17.60 2.97
C LEU A 514 -0.07 18.56 1.79
N SER A 515 -1.14 18.35 1.01
CA SER A 515 -1.55 19.20 -0.12
C SER A 515 -1.94 20.63 0.30
N ASP A 516 -2.32 20.84 1.56
CA ASP A 516 -2.67 22.16 2.09
C ASP A 516 -1.44 23.06 2.28
N TYR A 517 -0.21 22.50 2.23
CA TYR A 517 1.03 23.26 2.33
C TYR A 517 1.44 23.90 0.99
N ILE A 518 0.76 24.98 0.63
CA ILE A 518 0.88 25.65 -0.69
C ILE A 518 2.25 26.35 -0.86
N GLY A 519 2.86 26.20 -2.04
CA GLY A 519 4.03 26.95 -2.46
C GLY A 519 4.36 26.77 -3.94
N TYR A 520 5.37 27.50 -4.42
CA TYR A 520 5.76 27.55 -5.83
C TYR A 520 7.12 26.90 -6.05
N TYR A 521 7.33 26.35 -7.25
CA TYR A 521 8.61 25.84 -7.70
C TYR A 521 9.58 26.99 -7.98
N ASP A 522 10.84 26.84 -7.58
CA ASP A 522 11.89 27.79 -7.93
C ASP A 522 12.53 27.38 -9.27
N CYS A 523 12.07 27.99 -10.37
CA CYS A 523 12.60 27.74 -11.70
C CYS A 523 14.03 28.29 -11.89
N LEU A 524 14.53 29.13 -10.99
CA LEU A 524 15.88 29.72 -11.06
C LEU A 524 16.92 28.91 -10.28
N GLY A 525 16.49 27.90 -9.51
CA GLY A 525 17.37 27.11 -8.66
C GLY A 525 18.49 26.39 -9.42
N SER A 526 18.23 25.92 -10.65
CA SER A 526 19.24 25.28 -11.50
C SER A 526 20.35 26.25 -11.92
N MET A 527 19.96 27.45 -12.39
CA MET A 527 20.89 28.51 -12.80
C MET A 527 21.76 28.98 -11.63
N LEU A 528 21.21 29.04 -10.41
CA LEU A 528 21.96 29.41 -9.21
C LEU A 528 23.00 28.34 -8.84
N ARG A 529 22.68 27.06 -9.00
CA ARG A 529 23.65 25.96 -8.75
C ARG A 529 24.81 25.97 -9.74
N GLU A 530 24.56 26.31 -11.00
CA GLU A 530 25.63 26.49 -12.01
C GLU A 530 26.62 27.59 -11.61
N THR A 531 26.18 28.60 -10.86
CA THR A 531 27.06 29.65 -10.32
C THR A 531 27.80 29.23 -9.04
N GLY A 532 27.62 28.00 -8.57
CA GLY A 532 28.21 27.48 -7.34
C GLY A 532 27.45 27.89 -6.06
N ALA A 533 26.31 28.57 -6.18
CA ALA A 533 25.44 28.88 -5.05
C ALA A 533 24.55 27.69 -4.71
N GLN A 534 24.36 27.40 -3.43
CA GLN A 534 23.42 26.37 -2.98
C GLN A 534 22.09 27.05 -2.60
N PRO A 535 21.08 27.06 -3.48
CA PRO A 535 19.81 27.72 -3.20
C PRO A 535 19.08 27.00 -2.07
N MET A 536 18.28 27.75 -1.32
CA MET A 536 17.37 27.18 -0.34
C MET A 536 16.34 26.29 -1.03
N PRO A 537 15.92 25.18 -0.40
CA PRO A 537 14.93 24.28 -1.00
C PRO A 537 13.60 25.00 -1.24
N SER A 538 12.98 24.69 -2.38
CA SER A 538 11.65 25.20 -2.68
C SER A 538 10.58 24.53 -1.80
N ILE A 539 9.42 25.17 -1.65
CA ILE A 539 8.33 24.62 -0.82
C ILE A 539 7.85 23.24 -1.33
N PRO A 540 7.66 23.03 -2.65
CA PRO A 540 7.35 21.70 -3.19
C PRO A 540 8.45 20.66 -2.94
N GLU A 541 9.73 21.04 -2.99
CA GLU A 541 10.84 20.15 -2.62
C GLU A 541 10.75 19.72 -1.15
N VAL A 542 10.48 20.67 -0.23
CA VAL A 542 10.25 20.35 1.18
C VAL A 542 9.07 19.38 1.35
N ARG A 543 7.97 19.60 0.61
CA ARG A 543 6.81 18.70 0.61
C ARG A 543 7.19 17.30 0.15
N GLN A 544 7.99 17.20 -0.91
CA GLN A 544 8.49 15.93 -1.43
C GLN A 544 9.38 15.19 -0.43
N LEU A 545 10.32 15.89 0.22
CA LEU A 545 11.18 15.30 1.25
C LEU A 545 10.38 14.81 2.46
N VAL A 546 9.36 15.57 2.87
CA VAL A 546 8.43 15.17 3.93
C VAL A 546 7.66 13.92 3.53
N ALA A 547 7.19 13.80 2.29
CA ALA A 547 6.53 12.60 1.80
C ALA A 547 7.50 11.39 1.82
N LEU A 548 8.69 11.53 1.23
CA LEU A 548 9.70 10.47 1.11
C LEU A 548 10.18 9.92 2.46
N TYR A 549 10.51 10.79 3.41
CA TYR A 549 11.13 10.37 4.67
C TYR A 549 10.13 10.25 5.81
N GLY A 550 9.06 11.05 5.79
CA GLY A 550 8.10 11.15 6.87
C GLY A 550 6.83 10.31 6.69
N ILE A 551 6.38 10.08 5.45
CA ILE A 551 5.05 9.48 5.20
C ILE A 551 5.17 8.08 4.59
N LEU A 552 5.84 7.95 3.43
CA LEU A 552 5.92 6.67 2.71
C LEU A 552 6.49 5.51 3.56
N PRO A 553 7.57 5.69 4.35
CA PRO A 553 8.12 4.61 5.16
C PRO A 553 7.29 4.29 6.41
N LEU A 554 6.34 5.14 6.79
CA LEU A 554 5.45 4.89 7.92
C LEU A 554 4.12 4.27 7.49
N GLY A 555 3.69 4.53 6.26
CA GLY A 555 2.36 4.12 5.79
C GLY A 555 2.25 2.64 5.41
N SER A 556 3.34 1.99 4.97
CA SER A 556 3.33 0.56 4.61
C SER A 556 4.37 -0.23 5.42
N GLN A 557 3.94 -1.36 5.99
CA GLN A 557 4.82 -2.23 6.78
C GLN A 557 5.92 -2.89 5.93
N THR A 558 5.58 -3.35 4.73
CA THR A 558 6.53 -3.98 3.79
C THR A 558 7.65 -3.00 3.41
N VAL A 559 7.30 -1.73 3.18
CA VAL A 559 8.26 -0.68 2.88
C VAL A 559 9.04 -0.28 4.13
N HIS A 560 8.40 -0.21 5.30
CA HIS A 560 9.08 0.08 6.55
C HIS A 560 10.21 -0.91 6.84
N GLU A 561 9.97 -2.21 6.67
CA GLU A 561 10.93 -3.26 7.00
C GLU A 561 12.10 -3.34 6.00
N ASN A 562 11.84 -3.07 4.72
CA ASN A 562 12.81 -3.32 3.65
C ASN A 562 13.49 -2.06 3.08
N ALA A 563 12.88 -0.88 3.26
CA ALA A 563 13.41 0.36 2.69
C ALA A 563 14.54 0.98 3.51
N PRO A 564 15.37 1.84 2.90
CA PRO A 564 16.34 2.64 3.64
C PRO A 564 15.64 3.65 4.58
N LEU A 565 15.44 3.26 5.83
CA LEU A 565 14.75 4.07 6.83
C LEU A 565 15.60 5.25 7.34
N VAL A 566 15.02 6.45 7.28
CA VAL A 566 15.51 7.64 7.98
C VAL A 566 14.83 7.73 9.34
N LYS A 567 15.61 7.57 10.43
CA LYS A 567 15.07 7.51 11.80
C LYS A 567 14.70 8.89 12.39
N SER A 568 15.25 9.96 11.84
CA SER A 568 15.11 11.31 12.39
C SER A 568 15.05 12.34 11.28
N LEU A 569 14.06 13.23 11.35
CA LEU A 569 13.88 14.36 10.45
C LEU A 569 14.01 15.67 11.24
N LEU A 570 14.80 16.61 10.74
CA LEU A 570 14.95 17.95 11.33
C LEU A 570 14.31 19.00 10.43
N LEU A 571 13.22 19.62 10.90
CA LEU A 571 12.59 20.75 10.23
C LEU A 571 13.14 22.08 10.77
N ALA A 572 14.05 22.70 10.01
CA ALA A 572 14.65 23.99 10.33
C ALA A 572 14.12 25.12 9.43
N GLY A 573 13.98 26.33 9.99
CA GLY A 573 13.50 27.49 9.25
C GLY A 573 12.96 28.59 10.16
N PRO A 574 12.57 29.76 9.59
CA PRO A 574 12.04 30.89 10.33
C PRO A 574 10.77 30.55 11.14
N ALA A 575 10.39 31.43 12.07
CA ALA A 575 9.10 31.32 12.74
C ALA A 575 7.96 31.60 11.74
N GLY A 576 6.85 30.86 11.84
CA GLY A 576 5.66 31.10 11.01
C GLY A 576 5.59 30.34 9.68
N VAL A 577 6.64 29.60 9.28
CA VAL A 577 6.66 28.86 7.99
C VAL A 577 5.90 27.53 7.99
N GLY A 578 4.99 27.30 8.95
CA GLY A 578 4.19 26.07 8.96
C GLY A 578 4.90 24.79 9.43
N LYS A 579 6.09 24.87 10.08
CA LYS A 579 6.81 23.68 10.59
C LYS A 579 5.94 22.73 11.43
N LYS A 580 5.13 23.29 12.34
CA LYS A 580 4.19 22.50 13.16
C LYS A 580 3.06 21.88 12.32
N MET A 581 2.62 22.59 11.28
CA MET A 581 1.58 22.10 10.37
C MET A 581 2.08 20.89 9.59
N LEU A 582 3.32 20.91 9.11
CA LEU A 582 3.95 19.75 8.44
C LEU A 582 4.00 18.52 9.35
N VAL A 583 4.31 18.68 10.64
CA VAL A 583 4.29 17.56 11.60
C VAL A 583 2.88 16.98 11.75
N HIS A 584 1.85 17.83 11.85
CA HIS A 584 0.47 17.36 11.88
C HIS A 584 0.03 16.68 10.58
N ALA A 585 0.49 17.18 9.43
CA ALA A 585 0.21 16.57 8.14
C ALA A 585 0.84 15.17 8.03
N ILE A 586 2.09 14.99 8.46
CA ILE A 586 2.74 13.67 8.49
C ILE A 586 1.91 12.68 9.33
N CYS A 587 1.49 13.08 10.53
CA CYS A 587 0.70 12.22 11.41
C CYS A 587 -0.69 11.90 10.82
N THR A 588 -1.33 12.88 10.16
CA THR A 588 -2.66 12.71 9.55
C THR A 588 -2.60 11.74 8.37
N GLU A 589 -1.61 11.88 7.50
CA GLU A 589 -1.45 11.11 6.27
C GLU A 589 -0.91 9.69 6.53
N ALA A 590 -0.07 9.52 7.56
CA ALA A 590 0.45 8.21 7.97
C ALA A 590 -0.44 7.48 9.00
N GLY A 591 -1.45 8.15 9.58
CA GLY A 591 -2.28 7.58 10.66
C GLY A 591 -1.50 7.33 11.97
N ALA A 592 -0.47 8.12 12.24
CA ALA A 592 0.46 7.94 13.36
C ALA A 592 0.10 8.77 14.60
N ASN A 593 0.45 8.28 15.79
CA ASN A 593 0.31 9.01 17.05
C ASN A 593 1.38 10.12 17.18
N LEU A 594 0.99 11.31 17.62
CA LEU A 594 1.91 12.43 17.83
C LEU A 594 2.29 12.56 19.31
N PHE A 595 3.57 12.29 19.60
CA PHE A 595 4.16 12.53 20.91
C PHE A 595 4.94 13.85 20.95
N SER A 596 4.59 14.76 21.87
CA SER A 596 5.25 16.05 22.03
C SER A 596 6.16 16.09 23.24
N LEU A 597 7.46 16.00 22.98
CA LEU A 597 8.52 16.04 24.00
C LEU A 597 9.06 17.45 24.18
N THR A 598 8.23 18.38 24.67
CA THR A 598 8.69 19.73 25.01
C THR A 598 9.27 19.76 26.43
N PRO A 599 10.22 20.66 26.75
CA PRO A 599 10.76 20.78 28.10
C PRO A 599 9.67 21.00 29.18
N SER A 600 8.55 21.62 28.80
CA SER A 600 7.40 21.82 29.67
C SER A 600 6.63 20.53 29.95
N SER A 601 6.47 19.64 28.97
CA SER A 601 5.80 18.35 29.15
C SER A 601 6.72 17.31 29.83
N THR A 602 8.01 17.31 29.50
CA THR A 602 8.98 16.34 30.04
C THR A 602 9.48 16.69 31.45
N GLY A 603 9.34 17.94 31.89
CA GLY A 603 9.79 18.40 33.21
C GLY A 603 9.14 17.71 34.42
N LYS A 604 8.03 16.98 34.21
CA LYS A 604 7.35 16.18 35.24
C LYS A 604 8.08 14.87 35.56
N TYR A 605 8.84 14.33 34.61
CA TYR A 605 9.66 13.13 34.78
C TYR A 605 11.06 13.52 35.25
N LEU A 606 11.21 13.70 36.57
CA LEU A 606 12.48 14.12 37.16
C LEU A 606 13.49 12.96 37.21
N GLY A 607 14.71 13.21 36.71
CA GLY A 607 15.85 12.29 36.79
C GLY A 607 15.99 11.33 35.60
N LYS A 608 17.16 10.68 35.49
CA LYS A 608 17.50 9.78 34.37
C LYS A 608 16.56 8.57 34.28
N GLU A 609 16.15 8.03 35.43
CA GLU A 609 15.26 6.86 35.51
C GLU A 609 13.83 7.19 35.03
N GLY A 610 13.31 8.37 35.39
CA GLY A 610 11.99 8.83 34.94
C GLY A 610 11.94 9.05 33.42
N LEU A 611 13.00 9.61 32.83
CA LEU A 611 13.09 9.79 31.38
C LEU A 611 13.20 8.45 30.63
N ILE A 612 13.98 7.49 31.16
CA ILE A 612 14.05 6.14 30.58
C ILE A 612 12.70 5.45 30.65
N MET A 613 11.98 5.60 31.77
CA MET A 613 10.62 5.08 31.92
C MET A 613 9.66 5.68 30.89
N MET A 614 9.66 7.01 30.74
CA MET A 614 8.83 7.73 29.76
C MET A 614 9.13 7.25 28.32
N LEU A 615 10.40 7.15 27.93
CA LEU A 615 10.78 6.65 26.61
C LEU A 615 10.35 5.19 26.40
N HIS A 616 10.47 4.36 27.43
CA HIS A 616 10.00 2.97 27.36
C HIS A 616 8.49 2.87 27.22
N MET A 617 7.72 3.74 27.89
CA MET A 617 6.27 3.84 27.73
C MET A 617 5.91 4.25 26.30
N ILE A 618 6.58 5.29 25.76
CA ILE A 618 6.34 5.77 24.39
C ILE A 618 6.68 4.71 23.34
N LEU A 619 7.75 3.93 23.53
CA LEU A 619 8.12 2.88 22.56
C LEU A 619 7.21 1.65 22.64
N LYS A 620 6.49 1.47 23.74
CA LYS A 620 5.58 0.34 23.94
C LYS A 620 4.17 0.61 23.40
N VAL A 621 3.78 1.88 23.35
CA VAL A 621 2.48 2.39 22.90
C VAL A 621 2.56 2.78 21.44
#